data_AF-A0A7C3VU42-F1
#
_entry.id   AF-A0A7C3VU42-F1
#
_cell.length_a   1.000
_cell.length_b   1.000
_cell.length_c   1.000
_cell.angle_alpha   90.00
_cell.angle_beta   90.00
_cell.angle_gamma   90.00
#
_symmetry.space_group_name_H-M   'P 1'
#
loop_
_entity.id
_entity.type
_entity.pdbx_description
1 polymer ?
#
loop_
_entity_poly.entity_id
_entity_poly.type
_entity_poly.pdbx_seq_one_letter_code
_entity_poly.pdbx_strand_id
1 'polypeptide(L)'
;MTAEQKLAQKRITLLQLAKRLGNVSEACQFHSISRSQFYEYKRAFQEQGFQGLVDRPPIPQSFPDETPWSILFGARCRPPISFSYRASS
;
A
#
# COMPACT_ATOMS: atom_id res chain seq x y z
N MET A 1 -25.80 4.05 -8.47
CA MET A 1 -24.38 4.31 -8.15
C MET A 1 -23.80 3.09 -7.46
N THR A 2 -22.90 2.36 -8.12
CA THR A 2 -22.18 1.23 -7.51
C THR A 2 -21.15 1.74 -6.48
N ALA A 3 -20.70 0.87 -5.56
CA ALA A 3 -19.72 1.26 -4.53
C ALA A 3 -18.38 1.75 -5.15
N GLU A 4 -17.95 1.08 -6.21
CA GLU A 4 -16.77 1.43 -7.02
C GLU A 4 -16.85 2.83 -7.62
N GLN A 5 -18.01 3.18 -8.19
CA GLN A 5 -18.25 4.51 -8.78
C GLN A 5 -18.15 5.62 -7.72
N LYS A 6 -18.68 5.38 -6.51
CA LYS A 6 -18.57 6.33 -5.41
C LYS A 6 -17.12 6.54 -4.98
N LEU A 7 -16.31 5.48 -4.98
CA LEU A 7 -14.89 5.58 -4.64
C LEU A 7 -14.10 6.33 -5.71
N ALA A 8 -14.34 6.03 -7.00
CA ALA A 8 -13.75 6.76 -8.11
C ALA A 8 -14.10 8.25 -8.05
N GLN A 9 -15.37 8.59 -7.76
CA GLN A 9 -15.80 9.98 -7.56
C GLN A 9 -15.05 10.68 -6.42
N LYS A 10 -14.89 10.03 -5.27
CA LYS A 10 -14.10 10.59 -4.15
C LYS A 10 -12.66 10.90 -4.57
N ARG A 11 -12.02 9.99 -5.31
CA ARG A 11 -10.65 10.18 -5.81
C ARG A 11 -10.56 11.33 -6.84
N ILE A 12 -11.60 11.56 -7.64
CA ILE A 12 -11.67 12.73 -8.54
C ILE A 12 -11.80 14.02 -7.75
N THR A 13 -12.66 14.05 -6.74
CA THR A 13 -12.83 15.22 -5.87
C THR A 13 -11.52 15.59 -5.19
N LEU A 14 -10.72 14.61 -4.73
CA LEU A 14 -9.37 14.82 -4.21
C LEU A 14 -8.45 15.52 -5.24
N LEU A 15 -8.40 15.04 -6.49
CA LEU A 15 -7.57 15.64 -7.54
C LEU A 15 -8.02 17.08 -7.87
N GLN A 16 -9.32 17.33 -7.88
CA GLN A 16 -9.88 18.67 -8.10
C GLN A 16 -9.58 19.61 -6.93
N LEU A 17 -9.69 19.12 -5.69
CA LEU A 17 -9.37 19.88 -4.48
C LEU A 17 -7.89 20.30 -4.49
N ALA A 18 -6.99 19.36 -4.79
CA ALA A 18 -5.56 19.64 -4.89
C ALA A 18 -5.26 20.69 -5.97
N LYS A 19 -5.96 20.67 -7.11
CA LYS A 19 -5.82 21.68 -8.16
C LYS A 19 -6.30 23.07 -7.71
N ARG A 20 -7.39 23.14 -6.93
CA ARG A 20 -7.92 24.42 -6.41
C ARG A 20 -7.03 25.03 -5.34
N LEU A 21 -6.50 24.21 -4.43
CA LEU A 21 -5.60 24.68 -3.36
C LEU A 21 -4.17 24.94 -3.85
N GLY A 22 -3.72 24.24 -4.89
CA GLY A 22 -2.32 24.26 -5.31
C GLY A 22 -1.37 23.52 -4.35
N ASN A 23 -1.89 22.98 -3.25
CA ASN A 23 -1.14 22.23 -2.24
C ASN A 23 -1.66 20.80 -2.08
N VAL A 24 -0.78 19.83 -2.34
CA VAL A 24 -1.09 18.40 -2.20
C VAL A 24 -1.20 17.98 -0.74
N SER A 25 -0.38 18.57 0.15
CA SER A 25 -0.34 18.16 1.56
C SER A 25 -1.65 18.49 2.29
N GLU A 26 -2.23 19.66 2.02
CA GLU A 26 -3.53 20.05 2.60
C GLU A 26 -4.66 19.16 2.08
N ALA A 27 -4.71 18.91 0.76
CA ALA A 27 -5.71 18.01 0.18
C ALA A 27 -5.63 16.57 0.76
N CYS A 28 -4.42 16.07 0.99
CA CYS A 28 -4.18 14.77 1.64
C CYS A 28 -4.67 14.71 3.09
N GLN A 29 -4.60 15.82 3.85
CA GLN A 29 -5.11 15.89 5.22
C GLN A 29 -6.64 15.80 5.27
N PHE A 30 -7.34 16.51 4.37
CA PHE A 30 -8.81 16.47 4.32
C PHE A 30 -9.38 15.10 3.95
N HIS A 31 -8.69 14.36 3.08
CA HIS A 31 -9.15 13.07 2.58
C HIS A 31 -8.52 11.86 3.31
N SER A 32 -7.62 12.07 4.28
CA SER A 32 -6.87 11.02 5.00
C SER A 32 -6.13 10.05 4.06
N ILE A 33 -5.50 10.59 3.02
CA ILE A 33 -4.76 9.81 2.01
C ILE A 33 -3.27 10.15 2.08
N SER A 34 -2.40 9.15 1.90
CA SER A 34 -0.96 9.38 1.86
C SER A 34 -0.54 10.11 0.57
N ARG A 35 0.57 10.86 0.65
CA ARG A 35 1.13 11.56 -0.53
C ARG A 35 1.46 10.59 -1.67
N SER A 36 1.95 9.39 -1.35
CA SER A 36 2.26 8.36 -2.35
C SER A 36 1.01 7.93 -3.12
N GLN A 37 -0.10 7.65 -2.43
CA GLN A 37 -1.36 7.28 -3.09
C GLN A 37 -1.91 8.40 -3.98
N PHE A 38 -1.74 9.67 -3.57
CA PHE A 38 -2.15 10.80 -4.41
C PHE A 38 -1.45 10.77 -5.79
N TYR A 39 -0.15 10.48 -5.82
CA TYR A 39 0.59 10.39 -7.09
C TYR A 39 0.19 9.18 -7.92
N GLU A 40 -0.10 8.04 -7.29
CA GLU A 40 -0.67 6.87 -7.98
C GLU A 40 -1.99 7.21 -8.66
N TYR A 41 -2.91 7.88 -7.95
CA TYR A 41 -4.20 8.29 -8.53
C TYR A 41 -4.03 9.33 -9.64
N LYS A 42 -3.10 10.27 -9.48
CA LYS A 42 -2.78 11.26 -10.52
C LYS A 42 -2.27 10.58 -11.79
N ARG A 43 -1.39 9.59 -11.65
CA ARG A 43 -0.85 8.81 -12.78
C ARG A 43 -1.95 7.98 -13.45
N ALA A 44 -2.72 7.23 -12.67
CA ALA A 44 -3.83 6.41 -13.18
C ALA A 44 -4.88 7.25 -13.92
N PHE A 45 -5.16 8.47 -13.44
CA PHE A 45 -6.06 9.40 -14.12
C PHE A 45 -5.51 9.90 -15.46
N GLN A 46 -4.19 10.09 -15.58
CA GLN A 46 -3.56 10.47 -16.85
C GLN A 46 -3.59 9.33 -17.88
N GLU A 47 -3.39 8.09 -17.43
CA GLU A 47 -3.31 6.92 -18.32
C GLU A 47 -4.70 6.40 -18.73
N GLN A 48 -5.66 6.35 -17.80
CA GLN A 48 -6.92 5.63 -17.95
C GLN A 48 -8.16 6.48 -17.62
N GLY A 49 -7.98 7.74 -17.22
CA GLY A 49 -9.07 8.64 -16.86
C GLY A 49 -9.89 8.17 -15.66
N PHE A 50 -11.21 8.19 -15.79
CA PHE A 50 -12.16 7.78 -14.74
C PHE A 50 -11.98 6.31 -14.36
N GLN A 51 -11.70 5.45 -15.35
CA GLN A 51 -11.66 4.01 -15.15
C GLN A 51 -10.42 3.56 -14.37
N GLY A 52 -9.33 4.34 -14.41
CA GLY A 52 -8.13 4.08 -13.60
C GLY A 52 -8.28 4.39 -12.12
N LEU A 53 -9.34 5.11 -11.73
CA LEU A 53 -9.64 5.41 -10.33
C LEU A 53 -10.61 4.42 -9.70
N VAL A 54 -11.11 3.46 -10.47
CA VAL A 54 -11.89 2.34 -9.94
C VAL A 54 -10.92 1.35 -9.28
N ASP A 55 -11.24 0.94 -8.06
CA ASP A 55 -10.44 -0.04 -7.34
C ASP A 55 -10.49 -1.38 -8.08
N ARG A 56 -9.32 -1.89 -8.48
CA ARG A 56 -9.23 -3.23 -9.03
C ARG A 56 -8.98 -4.17 -7.87
N PRO A 57 -9.76 -5.26 -7.73
CA PRO A 57 -9.50 -6.23 -6.68
C PRO A 57 -8.04 -6.71 -6.80
N PRO A 58 -7.32 -6.86 -5.68
CA PRO A 58 -5.98 -7.41 -5.70
C PRO A 58 -6.05 -8.77 -6.38
N ILE A 59 -5.23 -8.95 -7.41
CA ILE A 59 -5.11 -10.24 -8.08
C ILE A 59 -4.65 -11.21 -6.98
N PRO A 60 -5.40 -12.28 -6.68
CA PRO A 60 -4.92 -13.27 -5.73
C PRO A 60 -3.61 -13.79 -6.27
N GLN A 61 -2.51 -13.47 -5.59
CA GLN A 61 -1.22 -14.01 -5.93
C GLN A 61 -1.31 -15.50 -5.61
N SER A 62 -1.54 -16.35 -6.62
CA SER A 62 -1.34 -17.78 -6.48
C SER A 62 0.14 -17.97 -6.21
N PHE A 63 0.51 -18.16 -4.94
CA PHE A 63 1.86 -18.55 -4.56
C PHE A 63 2.07 -19.97 -5.13
N PRO A 64 2.92 -20.16 -6.17
CA PRO A 64 3.05 -21.46 -6.80
C PRO A 64 3.89 -22.45 -5.99
N ASP A 65 4.40 -22.06 -4.82
CA ASP A 65 5.27 -22.91 -4.00
C ASP A 65 4.99 -22.67 -2.51
N GLU A 66 4.01 -23.38 -1.96
CA GLU A 66 4.18 -23.87 -0.59
C GLU A 66 5.16 -25.05 -0.69
N THR A 67 6.46 -24.74 -0.64
CA THR A 67 7.48 -25.79 -0.56
C THR A 67 7.15 -26.69 0.64
N PRO A 68 7.09 -28.02 0.47
CA PRO A 68 6.81 -28.93 1.58
C PRO A 68 7.89 -28.79 2.66
N TRP A 69 7.49 -28.96 3.91
CA TRP A 69 8.29 -28.84 5.14
C TRP A 69 9.61 -29.65 5.14
N SER A 70 9.77 -30.57 4.19
CA SER A 70 10.93 -31.42 3.94
C SER A 70 12.24 -30.66 3.65
N ILE A 71 12.18 -29.42 3.16
CA ILE A 71 13.38 -28.64 2.78
C ILE A 71 13.97 -27.84 3.99
N LEU A 72 13.22 -27.71 5.09
CA LEU A 72 13.59 -26.85 6.24
C LEU A 72 14.42 -27.54 7.34
N PHE A 73 14.59 -28.86 7.30
CA PHE A 73 15.25 -29.62 8.39
C PHE A 73 16.71 -30.04 8.12
N GLY A 74 17.34 -29.54 7.06
CA GLY A 74 18.66 -29.99 6.60
C GLY A 74 19.89 -29.19 7.08
N ALA A 75 19.73 -28.10 7.85
CA ALA A 75 20.88 -27.34 8.35
C ALA A 75 20.74 -27.02 9.84
N ARG A 76 21.00 -28.05 10.65
CA ARG A 76 21.26 -27.90 12.08
C ARG A 76 22.65 -27.29 12.28
N CYS A 77 22.72 -26.13 12.95
CA CYS A 77 23.64 -25.76 14.05
C CYS A 77 23.46 -24.23 14.31
N ARG A 78 23.07 -23.71 15.48
CA ARG A 78 23.54 -24.00 16.85
C ARG A 78 22.52 -23.48 17.90
N PRO A 79 22.39 -24.14 19.08
CA PRO A 79 21.53 -23.69 20.19
C PRO A 79 22.01 -22.40 20.92
N PRO A 80 21.18 -21.80 21.81
CA PRO A 80 21.32 -20.44 22.32
C PRO A 80 21.98 -20.36 23.71
N ILE A 81 23.07 -19.60 23.86
CA ILE A 81 23.70 -19.23 25.16
C ILE A 81 24.75 -18.14 24.85
N SER A 82 24.81 -16.93 25.41
CA SER A 82 24.24 -16.35 26.64
C SER A 82 24.22 -14.81 26.49
N PHE A 83 23.08 -14.14 26.67
CA PHE A 83 23.05 -12.69 26.85
C PHE A 83 23.47 -12.40 28.30
N SER A 84 24.77 -12.27 28.54
CA SER A 84 25.30 -11.80 29.82
C SER A 84 24.91 -10.33 30.01
N TYR A 85 24.02 -10.07 30.97
CA TYR A 85 23.88 -8.78 31.64
C TYR A 85 25.27 -8.37 32.16
N ARG A 86 25.84 -7.30 31.61
CA ARG A 86 27.00 -6.62 32.20
C ARG A 86 26.56 -5.25 32.66
N ALA A 87 26.38 -5.14 33.98
CA ALA A 87 26.31 -3.88 34.70
C ALA A 87 27.58 -3.04 34.46
N SER A 88 27.40 -1.73 34.27
CA SER A 88 28.30 -0.59 34.54
C SER A 88 27.64 0.65 33.89
N SER A 89 27.34 1.77 34.53
CA SER A 89 27.90 2.38 35.75
C SER A 89 26.84 3.19 36.49
#